data_AF-A0A916WV51-F1
#
_entry.id   AF-A0A916WV51-F1
#
_cell.length_a   1.000
_cell.length_b   1.000
_cell.length_c   1.000
_cell.angle_alpha   90.00
_cell.angle_beta   90.00
_cell.angle_gamma   90.00
#
_symmetry.space_group_name_H-M   'P 1'
#
loop_
_entity.id
_entity.type
_entity.pdbx_description
1 polymer ?
#
loop_
_entity_poly.entity_id
_entity_poly.type
_entity_poly.pdbx_seq_one_letter_code
_entity_poly.pdbx_strand_id
1 'polypeptide(L)'
;MLRTREYSELCAWLADLSDTEVLAVLSGAEHLTVGIGGSTARVHGRGTDIFVKQLPLTAIELEDPTSTANRFDDMTRTQRYPVCCTGC
;
A
#
# COMPACT_ATOMS: atom_id res chain seq x y z
N MET A 1 15.44 5.48 11.48
CA MET A 1 15.97 4.88 10.24
C MET A 1 16.14 3.40 10.52
N LEU A 2 15.38 2.53 9.86
CA LEU A 2 15.48 1.08 10.07
C LEU A 2 16.81 0.59 9.52
N ARG A 3 17.48 -0.31 10.24
CA ARG A 3 18.62 -1.03 9.67
C ARG A 3 18.12 -2.04 8.64
N THR A 4 18.97 -2.41 7.68
CA THR A 4 18.59 -3.30 6.57
C THR A 4 17.88 -4.58 7.01
N ARG A 5 18.31 -5.19 8.13
CA ARG A 5 17.67 -6.39 8.68
C ARG A 5 16.24 -6.14 9.17
N GLU A 6 16.02 -5.09 9.93
CA GLU A 6 14.70 -4.73 10.46
C GLU A 6 13.73 -4.40 9.30
N TYR A 7 14.24 -3.73 8.27
CA TYR A 7 13.48 -3.46 7.05
C TYR A 7 13.11 -4.77 6.32
N SER A 8 14.05 -5.69 6.13
CA SER A 8 13.76 -6.99 5.48
C SER A 8 12.76 -7.83 6.27
N GLU A 9 12.88 -7.89 7.60
CA GLU A 9 11.93 -8.60 8.46
C GLU A 9 10.54 -7.95 8.41
N LEU A 10 10.46 -6.62 8.34
CA LEU A 10 9.21 -5.89 8.18
C LEU A 10 8.57 -6.17 6.80
N CYS A 11 9.35 -6.15 5.72
CA CYS A 11 8.86 -6.47 4.39
C CYS A 11 8.36 -7.91 4.28
N ALA A 12 9.09 -8.88 4.85
CA ALA A 12 8.67 -10.28 4.88
C ALA A 12 7.36 -10.45 5.65
N TRP A 13 7.22 -9.80 6.80
CA TRP A 13 5.98 -9.82 7.57
C TRP A 13 4.81 -9.21 6.78
N LEU A 14 5.00 -8.06 6.12
CA LEU A 14 3.95 -7.43 5.32
C LEU A 14 3.54 -8.30 4.12
N ALA A 15 4.50 -8.98 3.49
CA ALA A 15 4.25 -9.85 2.34
C ALA A 15 3.48 -11.13 2.70
N ASP A 16 3.58 -11.61 3.94
CA ASP A 16 2.89 -12.81 4.44
C ASP A 16 1.44 -12.53 4.88
N LEU A 17 1.01 -11.25 4.96
CA LEU A 17 -0.35 -10.92 5.37
C LEU A 17 -1.36 -11.28 4.28
N SER A 18 -2.42 -11.99 4.66
CA SER A 18 -3.61 -12.14 3.83
C SER A 18 -4.42 -10.84 3.77
N ASP A 19 -5.29 -10.71 2.77
CA ASP A 19 -6.19 -9.55 2.63
C ASP A 19 -7.01 -9.29 3.91
N THR A 20 -7.45 -10.34 4.59
CA THR A 20 -8.22 -10.21 5.84
C THR A 20 -7.36 -9.66 6.97
N GLU A 21 -6.11 -10.10 7.07
CA GLU A 21 -5.17 -9.61 8.07
C GLU A 21 -4.75 -8.17 7.78
N VAL A 22 -4.55 -7.82 6.50
CA VAL A 22 -4.33 -6.43 6.07
C VAL A 22 -5.50 -5.55 6.49
N LEU A 23 -6.75 -5.97 6.24
CA LEU A 23 -7.94 -5.22 6.65
C LEU A 23 -8.01 -5.06 8.18
N ALA A 24 -7.71 -6.12 8.93
CA ALA A 24 -7.67 -6.06 10.39
C ALA A 24 -6.64 -5.05 10.90
N VAL A 25 -5.42 -5.06 10.34
CA VAL A 25 -4.36 -4.09 10.66
C VAL A 25 -4.81 -2.65 10.36
N LEU A 26 -5.43 -2.43 9.21
CA LEU A 26 -5.90 -1.10 8.80
C LEU A 26 -7.07 -0.60 9.66
N SER A 27 -7.93 -1.49 10.14
CA SER A 27 -9.08 -1.13 10.98
C SER A 27 -8.67 -0.52 12.33
N GLY A 28 -7.51 -0.91 12.86
CA GLY A 28 -6.96 -0.39 14.11
C GLY A 28 -5.95 0.75 13.94
N ALA A 29 -5.74 1.23 12.71
CA ALA A 29 -4.72 2.23 12.41
C ALA A 29 -5.12 3.64 12.88
N GLU A 30 -4.12 4.43 13.27
CA GLU A 30 -4.31 5.86 13.54
C GLU A 30 -4.52 6.59 12.20
N HIS A 31 -5.72 7.11 11.96
CA HIS A 31 -5.98 7.92 10.78
C HIS A 31 -5.28 9.29 10.90
N LEU A 32 -4.49 9.67 9.89
CA LEU A 32 -3.69 10.90 9.92
C LEU A 32 -4.38 12.04 9.15
N THR A 33 -4.67 11.84 7.87
CA THR A 33 -5.28 12.85 7.00
C THR A 33 -5.82 12.25 5.70
N VAL A 34 -6.62 13.01 4.97
CA VAL A 34 -7.09 12.72 3.61
C VAL A 34 -6.49 13.76 2.65
N GLY A 35 -5.84 13.29 1.59
CA GLY A 35 -5.30 14.14 0.52
C GLY A 35 -5.81 13.72 -0.87
N ILE A 36 -5.24 14.33 -1.93
CA ILE A 36 -5.61 14.05 -3.33
C ILE A 36 -5.47 12.55 -3.67
N GLY A 37 -4.54 11.86 -3.02
CA GLY A 37 -4.32 10.42 -3.20
C GLY A 37 -5.02 9.56 -2.16
N GLY A 38 -6.14 9.99 -1.58
CA GLY A 38 -6.91 9.21 -0.60
C GLY A 38 -6.47 9.39 0.85
N SER A 39 -6.87 8.43 1.70
CA SER A 39 -6.61 8.46 3.14
C SER A 39 -5.19 8.00 3.47
N THR A 40 -4.66 8.56 4.54
CA THR A 40 -3.37 8.19 5.11
C THR A 40 -3.54 7.77 6.56
N ALA A 41 -2.77 6.78 6.98
CA ALA A 41 -2.83 6.23 8.33
C ALA A 41 -1.43 5.85 8.82
N ARG A 42 -1.27 5.79 10.14
CA ARG A 42 -0.11 5.21 10.81
C ARG A 42 -0.49 3.86 11.42
N VAL A 43 0.30 2.85 11.11
CA VAL A 43 0.22 1.51 11.68
C VAL A 43 1.51 1.26 12.46
N HIS A 44 1.42 0.59 13.60
CA HIS A 44 2.61 0.10 14.31
C HIS A 44 2.76 -1.42 14.08
N GLY A 45 3.90 -1.85 13.54
CA GLY A 45 4.17 -3.26 13.24
C GLY A 45 5.64 -3.59 13.45
N ARG A 46 5.92 -4.74 14.10
CA ARG A 46 7.30 -5.20 14.39
C ARG A 46 8.19 -4.12 15.06
N GLY A 47 7.61 -3.33 15.97
CA GLY A 47 8.34 -2.26 16.66
C GLY A 47 8.60 -1.00 15.81
N THR A 48 7.96 -0.90 14.64
CA THR A 48 8.20 0.15 13.66
C THR A 48 6.90 0.85 13.29
N ASP A 49 6.93 2.17 13.18
CA ASP A 49 5.83 2.95 12.62
C ASP A 49 5.86 2.90 11.08
N ILE A 50 4.72 2.50 10.51
CA ILE A 50 4.49 2.30 9.09
C ILE A 50 3.49 3.36 8.65
N PHE A 51 3.84 4.10 7.60
CA PHE A 51 2.93 5.03 6.95
C PHE A 51 2.18 4.31 5.83
N VAL A 52 0.86 4.32 5.89
CA VAL A 52 -0.01 3.70 4.89
C VAL A 52 -0.73 4.77 4.10
N LYS A 53 -0.79 4.58 2.77
CA LYS A 53 -1.62 5.38 1.86
C LYS A 53 -2.66 4.48 1.21
N GLN A 54 -3.92 4.75 1.48
CA GLN A 54 -5.06 4.07 0.88
C GLN A 54 -5.58 4.91 -0.28
N LEU A 55 -5.48 4.34 -1.48
CA LEU A 55 -5.90 4.98 -2.72
C LEU A 55 -7.22 4.35 -3.16
N PRO A 56 -8.30 5.13 -3.34
CA PRO A 56 -9.52 4.59 -3.91
C PRO A 56 -9.27 4.20 -5.36
N LEU A 57 -9.69 2.99 -5.73
CA LEU A 57 -9.73 2.59 -7.13
C LEU A 57 -10.89 3.25 -7.85
N THR A 58 -10.66 3.70 -9.07
CA THR A 58 -11.71 4.14 -10.00
C THR A 58 -12.52 2.96 -10.52
N ALA A 59 -13.68 3.24 -11.12
CA ALA A 59 -14.55 2.19 -11.68
C ALA A 59 -13.83 1.32 -12.73
N ILE A 60 -12.98 1.93 -13.57
CA ILE A 60 -12.21 1.24 -14.61
C ILE A 60 -11.14 0.34 -13.99
N GLU A 61 -10.49 0.80 -12.93
CA GLU A 61 -9.48 -0.01 -12.22
C GLU A 61 -10.12 -1.20 -11.51
N LEU A 62 -11.37 -1.07 -11.03
CA LEU A 62 -12.09 -2.17 -10.38
C LEU A 62 -12.41 -3.34 -11.31
N GLU A 63 -12.41 -3.16 -12.63
CA GLU A 63 -12.63 -4.24 -13.60
C GLU A 63 -11.49 -5.27 -13.60
N ASP A 64 -10.27 -4.82 -13.30
CA ASP A 64 -9.12 -5.69 -13.00
C ASP A 64 -8.16 -4.93 -12.05
N PRO A 65 -8.41 -5.04 -10.72
CA PRO A 65 -7.74 -4.28 -9.67
C PRO A 65 -6.24 -4.52 -9.54
N THR A 66 -5.77 -5.65 -10.07
CA THR A 66 -4.37 -6.07 -9.96
C THR A 66 -3.53 -5.65 -11.17
N SER A 67 -4.16 -5.10 -12.20
CA SER A 67 -3.47 -4.64 -13.38
C SER A 67 -2.55 -3.48 -13.07
N THR A 68 -1.38 -3.50 -13.69
CA THR A 68 -0.46 -2.37 -13.72
C THR A 68 -0.52 -1.62 -15.06
N ALA A 69 -1.42 -2.05 -15.97
CA ALA A 69 -1.62 -1.40 -17.26
C ALA A 69 -2.32 -0.04 -17.07
N ASN A 70 -1.84 0.98 -17.79
CA ASN A 70 -2.57 2.24 -17.88
C ASN A 70 -3.83 2.02 -18.75
N ARG A 71 -5.01 2.18 -18.16
CA ARG A 71 -6.32 2.01 -18.83
C ARG A 71 -6.99 3.31 -19.24
N PHE A 72 -6.29 4.43 -19.09
CA PHE A 72 -6.78 5.73 -19.55
C PHE A 72 -6.21 5.99 -20.94
N ASP A 73 -7.08 5.97 -21.96
CA ASP A 73 -6.73 6.16 -23.38
C ASP A 73 -6.05 7.50 -23.68
N ASP A 74 -6.22 8.49 -22.80
CA ASP A 74 -5.56 9.78 -22.86
C ASP A 74 -5.00 10.11 -21.48
N MET A 75 -3.76 9.68 -21.19
CA MET A 75 -2.86 10.42 -20.29
C MET A 75 -1.41 9.97 -20.46
N THR A 76 -0.60 10.91 -20.96
CA THR A 76 0.87 10.99 -20.80
C THR A 76 1.32 11.11 -19.32
N ARG A 77 0.44 10.83 -18.36
CA ARG A 77 0.66 10.95 -16.93
C ARG A 77 0.70 9.56 -16.31
N THR A 78 1.90 9.03 -16.14
CA THR A 78 2.12 7.72 -15.54
C THR A 78 1.75 7.76 -14.05
N GLN A 79 0.64 7.15 -13.65
CA GLN A 79 0.36 6.86 -12.25
C GLN A 79 1.04 5.53 -11.91
N ARG A 80 2.34 5.57 -11.58
CA ARG A 80 3.03 4.40 -11.05
C ARG A 80 2.64 4.24 -9.58
N TYR A 81 1.79 3.27 -9.30
CA TYR A 81 1.73 2.67 -7.96
C TYR A 81 2.87 1.66 -7.88
N PRO A 82 3.96 1.93 -7.12
CA PRO A 82 4.98 0.92 -6.93
C PRO A 82 4.42 -0.18 -6.02
N VAL A 83 3.91 -1.24 -6.61
CA VAL A 83 3.92 -2.57 -5.97
C VAL A 83 5.26 -3.20 -6.29
N CYS A 84 6.26 -2.94 -5.44
CA CYS A 84 7.53 -3.65 -5.47
C CYS A 84 7.78 -4.27 -4.10
N CYS A 85 7.42 -5.55 -3.96
CA CYS A 85 8.22 -6.51 -3.19
C CYS A 85 8.82 -7.48 -4.22
N THR A 86 9.87 -7.07 -4.92
CA THR A 86 10.70 -8.01 -5.69
C THR A 86 11.90 -8.37 -4.84
N GLY A 87 11.84 -9.55 -4.24
CA GLY A 87 12.90 -10.12 -3.42
C GLY A 87 12.63 -11.60 -3.15
N CYS A 88 12.52 -12.38 -4.23
CA CYS A 88 12.87 -13.81 -4.21
C CYS A 88 14.35 -13.94 -4.59
#